data_AF-A0A317GS35-F1
#
_entry.id   AF-A0A317GS35-F1
#
_cell.length_a   1.000
_cell.length_b   1.000
_cell.length_c   1.000
_cell.angle_alpha   90.00
_cell.angle_beta   90.00
_cell.angle_gamma   90.00
#
_symmetry.space_group_name_H-M   'P 1'
#
loop_
_entity.id
_entity.type
_entity.pdbx_description
1 polymer ?
#
loop_
_entity_poly.entity_id
_entity_poly.type
_entity_poly.pdbx_seq_one_letter_code
_entity_poly.pdbx_strand_id
1 'polypeptide(L)'
;MKNELFNILSNSNREVDNQKLMDYLSGKLAGHDKEEMENWIASSKLMQDAVEGLGKMPDKAKLQGYVDQLNKQLHQHLQDKKLRRERKRLKEYPWIYLTIVLILLICVLGWFIVRQYLHPH
;
A
#
# COMPACT_ATOMS: atom_id res chain seq x y z
N MET A 1 -3.41 7.74 18.66
CA MET A 1 -1.98 7.48 18.41
C MET A 1 -1.65 6.99 17.00
N LYS A 2 -2.35 6.02 16.40
CA LYS A 2 -2.01 5.52 15.03
C LYS A 2 -2.26 6.53 13.91
N ASN A 3 -3.24 7.41 14.09
CA ASN A 3 -3.66 8.40 13.08
C ASN A 3 -2.65 9.55 12.94
N GLU A 4 -1.98 9.91 14.04
CA GLU A 4 -0.90 10.92 14.10
C GLU A 4 0.31 10.46 13.29
N LEU A 5 0.78 9.22 13.54
CA LEU A 5 1.86 8.59 12.77
C LEU A 5 1.54 8.50 11.27
N PHE A 6 0.28 8.19 10.93
CA PHE A 6 -0.15 8.11 9.55
C PHE A 6 -0.18 9.49 8.86
N ASN A 7 -0.53 10.55 9.59
CA ASN A 7 -0.53 11.93 9.08
C ASN A 7 0.89 12.48 8.85
N ILE A 8 1.83 12.24 9.76
CA ILE A 8 3.25 12.64 9.58
C ILE A 8 3.83 11.97 8.32
N LEU A 9 3.45 10.72 8.10
CA LEU A 9 3.87 9.92 6.94
C LEU A 9 3.15 10.31 5.64
N SER A 10 1.93 10.84 5.70
CA SER A 10 1.13 11.13 4.50
C SER A 10 1.35 12.55 3.96
N ASN A 11 1.80 13.48 4.80
CA ASN A 11 2.00 14.89 4.43
C ASN A 11 3.46 15.22 4.03
N SER A 12 4.36 14.24 4.07
CA SER A 12 5.72 14.38 3.53
C SER A 12 5.69 14.02 2.05
N ASN A 13 6.05 14.96 1.19
CA ASN A 13 6.35 14.68 -0.20
C ASN A 13 7.71 13.95 -0.25
N ARG A 14 7.70 12.68 0.20
CA ARG A 14 8.86 11.95 0.72
C ARG A 14 10.04 11.88 -0.22
N GLU A 15 9.80 11.92 -1.52
CA GLU A 15 10.86 11.79 -2.52
C GLU A 15 11.75 13.04 -2.57
N VAL A 16 11.14 14.23 -2.46
CA VAL A 16 11.84 15.52 -2.42
C VAL A 16 12.51 15.74 -1.06
N ASP A 17 11.84 15.37 0.03
CA ASP A 17 12.38 15.53 1.40
C ASP A 17 13.56 14.57 1.68
N ASN A 18 13.49 13.32 1.19
CA ASN A 18 14.58 12.37 1.36
C ASN A 18 15.84 12.80 0.61
N GLN A 19 15.69 13.31 -0.61
CA GLN A 19 16.84 13.77 -1.40
C GLN A 19 17.53 14.96 -0.72
N LYS A 20 16.77 15.93 -0.22
CA LYS A 20 17.31 17.05 0.58
C LYS A 20 18.03 16.55 1.84
N LEU A 21 17.46 15.60 2.56
CA LEU A 21 18.10 15.01 3.75
C LEU A 21 19.43 14.31 3.41
N MET A 22 19.49 13.62 2.27
CA MET A 22 20.70 12.97 1.78
C MET A 22 21.78 13.97 1.38
N ASP A 23 21.38 15.05 0.71
CA ASP A 23 22.29 16.13 0.34
C ASP A 23 22.81 16.88 1.59
N TYR A 24 22.00 16.98 2.64
CA TYR A 24 22.42 17.49 3.96
C TYR A 24 23.44 16.56 4.63
N LEU A 25 23.15 15.26 4.71
CA LEU A 25 24.04 14.25 5.30
C LEU A 25 25.37 14.09 4.54
N SER A 26 25.39 14.38 3.24
CA SER A 26 26.58 14.35 2.39
C SER A 26 27.33 15.68 2.32
N GLY A 27 26.85 16.73 2.99
CA GLY A 27 27.49 18.05 3.03
C GLY A 27 27.35 18.87 1.74
N LYS A 28 26.38 18.53 0.89
CA LYS A 28 26.10 19.20 -0.39
C LYS A 28 25.10 20.35 -0.27
N LEU A 29 24.30 20.41 0.81
CA LEU A 29 23.44 21.56 1.09
C LEU A 29 24.25 22.75 1.61
N ALA A 30 23.96 23.95 1.11
CA ALA A 30 24.62 25.19 1.52
C ALA A 30 23.63 26.33 1.71
N GLY A 31 24.01 27.29 2.56
CA GLY A 31 23.26 28.54 2.78
C GLY A 31 21.89 28.31 3.42
N HIS A 32 20.89 28.99 2.87
CA HIS A 32 19.51 29.03 3.37
C HIS A 32 18.87 27.64 3.51
N ASP A 33 19.07 26.76 2.53
CA ASP A 33 18.46 25.42 2.54
C ASP A 33 18.98 24.57 3.71
N LYS A 34 20.25 24.78 4.09
CA LYS A 34 20.86 24.05 5.22
C LYS A 34 20.26 24.49 6.54
N GLU A 35 20.05 25.80 6.71
CA GLU A 35 19.44 26.38 7.90
C GLU A 35 17.97 25.95 8.05
N GLU A 36 17.21 25.93 6.96
CA GLU A 36 15.83 25.40 6.93
C GLU A 36 15.81 23.92 7.38
N MET A 37 16.75 23.11 6.88
CA MET A 37 16.90 21.71 7.25
C MET A 37 17.26 21.55 8.74
N GLU A 38 18.20 22.35 9.25
CA GLU A 38 18.59 22.34 10.66
C GLU A 38 17.42 22.73 11.58
N ASN A 39 16.63 23.74 11.21
CA ASN A 39 15.42 24.15 11.93
C ASN A 39 14.36 23.03 11.93
N TRP A 40 14.17 22.36 10.80
CA TRP A 40 13.25 21.21 10.71
C TRP A 40 13.72 20.04 11.58
N ILE A 41 15.01 19.71 11.58
CA ILE A 41 15.58 18.66 12.43
C ILE A 41 15.39 19.05 13.91
N ALA A 42 15.63 20.31 14.25
CA ALA A 42 15.47 20.83 15.61
C ALA A 42 14.01 20.86 16.10
N SER A 43 13.04 20.85 15.18
CA SER A 43 11.61 20.86 15.53
C SER A 43 11.16 19.62 16.31
N SER A 44 11.91 18.51 16.26
CA SER A 44 11.58 17.32 17.03
C SER A 44 12.80 16.50 17.46
N LYS A 45 12.77 16.05 18.71
CA LYS A 45 13.78 15.15 19.27
C LYS A 45 13.94 13.85 18.46
N LEU A 46 12.84 13.34 17.89
CA LEU A 46 12.87 12.13 17.05
C LEU A 46 13.70 12.33 15.78
N MET A 47 13.59 13.50 15.12
CA MET A 47 14.37 13.78 13.92
C MET A 47 15.85 13.98 14.25
N GLN A 48 16.16 14.64 15.37
CA GLN A 48 17.54 14.74 15.88
C GLN A 48 18.17 13.36 16.08
N ASP A 49 17.50 12.48 16.84
CA ASP A 49 17.98 11.13 17.13
C ASP A 49 18.14 10.31 15.83
N ALA A 50 17.21 10.46 14.88
CA ALA A 50 17.26 9.77 13.59
C ALA A 50 18.44 10.24 12.71
N VAL A 51 18.65 11.54 12.59
CA VAL A 51 19.75 12.12 11.80
C VAL A 51 21.11 11.78 12.41
N GLU A 52 21.22 11.81 13.74
CA GLU A 52 22.42 11.37 14.44
C GLU A 52 22.70 9.87 14.18
N GLY A 53 21.67 9.03 14.23
CA GLY A 53 21.76 7.61 13.91
C GLY A 53 22.22 7.35 12.47
N LEU A 54 21.68 8.08 11.50
CA LEU A 54 22.09 8.00 10.09
C LEU A 54 23.53 8.52 9.88
N GLY A 55 23.93 9.56 10.60
CA GLY A 55 25.28 10.12 10.56
C GLY A 55 26.36 9.15 11.08
N LYS A 56 26.00 8.27 12.02
CA LYS A 56 26.87 7.22 12.57
C LYS A 56 27.07 6.02 11.64
N MET A 57 26.34 5.93 10.52
CA MET A 57 26.57 4.85 9.57
C MET A 57 27.93 5.01 8.87
N PRO A 58 28.75 3.96 8.85
CA PRO A 58 30.10 4.03 8.29
C PRO A 58 30.12 4.22 6.77
N ASP A 59 29.05 3.83 6.07
CA ASP A 59 29.00 3.80 4.61
C ASP A 59 27.81 4.60 4.07
N LYS A 60 28.00 5.92 3.97
CA LYS A 60 26.99 6.85 3.45
C LYS A 60 26.62 6.56 1.99
N ALA A 61 27.50 5.92 1.21
CA ALA A 61 27.22 5.56 -0.18
C ALA A 61 26.16 4.45 -0.28
N LYS A 62 26.14 3.52 0.69
CA LYS A 62 25.10 2.48 0.77
C LYS A 62 23.76 3.00 1.27
N LEU A 63 23.75 4.15 1.94
CA LEU A 63 22.54 4.70 2.57
C LEU A 63 21.44 4.98 1.54
N GLN A 64 21.81 5.49 0.35
CA GLN A 64 20.87 5.67 -0.76
C GLN A 64 20.22 4.34 -1.18
N GLY A 65 21.04 3.29 -1.38
CA GLY A 65 20.54 1.97 -1.76
C GLY A 65 19.62 1.35 -0.71
N TYR A 66 19.88 1.60 0.58
CA TYR A 66 18.99 1.15 1.65
C TYR A 66 17.66 1.89 1.65
N VAL A 67 17.65 3.20 1.39
CA VAL A 67 16.41 4.00 1.26
C VAL A 67 15.58 3.47 0.08
N ASP A 68 16.21 3.24 -1.07
CA ASP A 68 15.54 2.72 -2.27
C ASP A 68 14.95 1.33 -2.01
N GLN A 69 15.72 0.45 -1.37
CA GLN A 69 15.27 -0.89 -1.01
C GLN A 69 14.09 -0.85 -0.02
N LEU A 70 14.16 0.00 0.99
CA LEU A 70 13.09 0.15 1.99
C LEU A 70 11.81 0.67 1.34
N ASN A 71 11.93 1.67 0.46
CA ASN A 71 10.78 2.20 -0.27
C ASN A 71 10.13 1.13 -1.14
N LYS A 72 10.95 0.38 -1.90
CA LYS A 72 10.49 -0.74 -2.71
C LYS A 72 9.78 -1.81 -1.88
N GLN A 73 10.36 -2.22 -0.75
CA GLN A 73 9.76 -3.22 0.15
C GLN A 73 8.45 -2.73 0.76
N LEU A 74 8.36 -1.45 1.13
CA LEU A 74 7.12 -0.86 1.65
C LEU A 74 6.01 -0.94 0.60
N HIS A 75 6.29 -0.51 -0.64
CA HIS A 75 5.34 -0.60 -1.74
C HIS A 75 4.92 -2.04 -2.02
N GLN A 76 5.86 -2.99 -2.02
CA GLN A 76 5.57 -4.41 -2.16
C GLN A 76 4.64 -4.92 -1.05
N HIS A 77 4.94 -4.64 0.22
CA HIS A 77 4.08 -5.07 1.33
C HIS A 77 2.67 -4.46 1.30
N LEU A 78 2.53 -3.23 0.81
CA LEU A 78 1.22 -2.60 0.62
C LEU A 78 0.45 -3.24 -0.53
N GLN A 79 1.12 -3.52 -1.65
CA GLN A 79 0.53 -4.20 -2.82
C GLN A 79 0.15 -5.64 -2.48
N ASP A 80 0.98 -6.39 -1.76
CA ASP A 80 0.70 -7.76 -1.35
C ASP A 80 -0.53 -7.85 -0.44
N LYS A 81 -0.70 -6.88 0.47
CA LYS A 81 -1.90 -6.80 1.31
C LYS A 81 -3.15 -6.51 0.48
N LYS A 82 -3.02 -5.68 -0.56
CA LYS A 82 -4.12 -5.38 -1.50
C LYS A 82 -4.46 -6.61 -2.35
N LEU A 83 -3.47 -7.25 -2.95
CA LEU A 83 -3.63 -8.47 -3.75
C LEU A 83 -4.22 -9.62 -2.92
N ARG A 84 -3.80 -9.79 -1.67
CA ARG A 84 -4.36 -10.81 -0.76
C ARG A 84 -5.82 -10.53 -0.40
N ARG A 85 -6.23 -9.26 -0.31
CA ARG A 85 -7.64 -8.88 -0.12
C ARG A 85 -8.46 -9.12 -1.39
N GLU A 86 -7.92 -8.78 -2.55
CA GLU A 86 -8.60 -8.98 -3.84
C GLU A 86 -8.74 -10.47 -4.20
N ARG A 87 -7.71 -11.29 -3.95
CA ARG A 87 -7.80 -12.75 -4.14
C ARG A 87 -8.83 -13.43 -3.23
N LYS A 88 -9.14 -12.86 -2.06
CA LYS A 88 -10.22 -13.37 -1.19
C LYS A 88 -11.60 -13.00 -1.72
N ARG A 89 -11.78 -11.80 -2.27
CA ARG A 89 -13.03 -11.37 -2.92
C ARG A 89 -13.41 -12.22 -4.14
N LEU A 90 -12.42 -12.61 -4.95
CA LEU A 90 -12.66 -13.44 -6.15
C LEU A 90 -12.99 -14.91 -5.82
N LYS A 91 -12.94 -15.32 -4.55
CA LYS A 91 -13.27 -16.69 -4.10
C LYS A 91 -14.71 -16.84 -3.61
N GLU A 92 -15.45 -15.75 -3.56
CA GLU A 92 -16.90 -15.69 -3.32
C GLU A 92 -17.54 -15.72 -4.74
N TYR A 93 -18.17 -16.75 -5.30
CA TYR A 93 -19.17 -17.68 -4.79
C TYR A 93 -19.39 -18.82 -5.82
N PRO A 94 -18.72 -19.98 -5.72
CA PRO A 94 -19.05 -21.13 -6.58
C PRO A 94 -20.51 -21.60 -6.41
N TRP A 95 -21.09 -21.38 -5.22
CA TRP A 95 -22.47 -21.70 -4.91
C TRP A 95 -23.51 -20.90 -5.71
N ILE A 96 -23.19 -19.66 -6.12
CA ILE A 96 -24.12 -18.84 -6.92
C ILE A 96 -24.32 -19.45 -8.32
N TYR A 97 -23.27 -20.00 -8.92
CA TYR A 97 -23.41 -20.70 -10.20
C TYR A 97 -24.28 -21.97 -10.05
N LEU A 98 -24.12 -22.69 -8.95
CA LEU A 98 -24.91 -23.90 -8.68
C LEU A 98 -26.40 -23.58 -8.45
N THR A 99 -26.73 -22.49 -7.75
CA THR A 99 -28.14 -22.07 -7.58
C THR A 99 -28.77 -21.60 -8.89
N ILE A 100 -28.02 -20.89 -9.73
CA ILE A 100 -28.50 -20.47 -11.08
C ILE A 100 -28.82 -21.69 -11.95
N VAL A 101 -27.93 -22.69 -11.98
CA VAL A 101 -28.15 -23.93 -12.75
C VAL A 101 -29.35 -24.71 -12.21
N LEU A 102 -29.51 -24.80 -10.88
CA LEU A 102 -30.64 -25.47 -10.26
C LEU A 102 -31.98 -24.80 -10.61
N ILE A 103 -32.04 -23.46 -10.55
CA ILE A 103 -33.23 -22.69 -10.93
C ILE A 103 -33.58 -22.92 -12.41
N LEU A 104 -32.57 -22.90 -13.29
CA LEU A 104 -32.77 -23.14 -14.72
C LEU A 104 -33.31 -24.55 -14.98
N LEU A 105 -32.80 -25.56 -14.27
CA LEU A 105 -33.33 -26.93 -14.30
C LEU A 105 -34.79 -27.00 -13.87
N ILE A 106 -35.17 -26.31 -12.80
CA ILE A 106 -36.56 -26.25 -12.33
C ILE A 106 -37.46 -25.56 -13.36
N CYS A 107 -37.00 -24.49 -14.02
CA CYS A 107 -37.74 -23.84 -15.10
C CYS A 107 -37.96 -24.77 -16.30
N VAL A 108 -36.94 -25.53 -16.69
CA VAL A 108 -37.04 -26.51 -17.79
C VAL A 108 -38.01 -27.64 -17.43
N LEU A 109 -37.94 -28.17 -16.20
CA LEU A 109 -38.86 -29.20 -15.71
C LEU A 109 -40.29 -28.66 -15.62
N GLY A 110 -40.48 -27.44 -15.14
CA GLY A 110 -41.79 -26.78 -15.08
C GLY A 110 -42.39 -26.61 -16.48
N TRP A 111 -41.60 -26.14 -17.44
CA TRP A 111 -42.04 -26.05 -18.84
C TRP A 111 -42.40 -27.43 -19.41
N PHE A 112 -41.60 -28.46 -19.11
CA PHE A 112 -41.85 -29.82 -19.57
C PHE A 112 -43.16 -30.39 -19.00
N ILE A 113 -43.40 -30.20 -17.70
CA ILE A 113 -44.64 -30.64 -17.02
C ILE A 113 -45.84 -29.90 -17.59
N VAL A 114 -45.75 -28.57 -17.76
CA VAL A 114 -46.83 -27.79 -18.37
C VAL A 114 -47.10 -28.23 -19.80
N ARG A 115 -46.06 -28.49 -20.60
CA ARG A 115 -46.22 -29.02 -21.96
C ARG A 115 -46.88 -30.40 -21.97
N GLN A 116 -46.52 -31.27 -21.02
CA GLN A 116 -47.10 -32.61 -20.87
C GLN A 116 -48.58 -32.56 -20.43
N TYR A 117 -48.94 -31.63 -19.54
CA TYR A 117 -50.30 -31.50 -19.00
C TYR A 117 -51.24 -30.60 -19.81
N LEU A 118 -50.72 -29.66 -20.62
CA LEU A 118 -51.51 -28.75 -21.45
C LEU A 118 -51.76 -29.31 -22.87
N HIS A 119 -51.11 -30.42 -23.25
CA HIS A 119 -51.46 -31.23 -24.43
C HIS A 119 -52.04 -32.61 -24.04
N PRO A 120 -53.19 -32.69 -23.34
CA PRO A 120 -54.05 -33.85 -23.44
C PRO A 120 -54.87 -33.70 -24.73
N HIS A 121 -54.41 -34.37 -25.79
CA HIS A 121 -54.98 -34.47 -27.15
C HIS A 121 -54.64 -33.32 -28.13
#